data_AF-A0A1H7E4J9-F1
#
_entry.id   AF-A0A1H7E4J9-F1
#
_cell.length_a   1.000
_cell.length_b   1.000
_cell.length_c   1.000
_cell.angle_alpha   90.00
_cell.angle_beta   90.00
_cell.angle_gamma   90.00
#
_symmetry.space_group_name_H-M   'P 1'
#
loop_
_entity.id
_entity.type
_entity.pdbx_description
1 polymer ?
#
loop_
_entity_poly.entity_id
_entity_poly.type
_entity_poly.pdbx_seq_one_letter_code
_entity_poly.pdbx_strand_id
1 'polypeptide(L)'
;MGARKTADSLFAALADACRRQLLALLGAGAQSAPALARELNISRASVLSHLGALNEAGWVDVVHDDSGEALYSKRAHAEAQFFAECVALQTPASPEAGDVLDAQAAAWAREWPTEDANVYLIGQRLLRLSTHIDRALKEAAASQGVLSAELLLLDALLVSGPPYTQSPTQLQKPLAMTLGGITKCVSRLEQMGLVERTPDPADGRGILVRMKPRARKILENILREGAYGTDWVASSHMPPERRAALSILLRELQLYADAEAARRSDERA
;
A
#
# COMPACT_ATOMS: atom_id res chain seq x y z
N MET A 1 -10.22 17.30 -20.70
CA MET A 1 -10.32 18.15 -19.48
C MET A 1 -11.49 17.76 -18.57
N GLY A 2 -12.63 17.28 -19.12
CA GLY A 2 -13.78 16.80 -18.33
C GLY A 2 -13.49 15.57 -17.47
N ALA A 3 -13.05 14.45 -18.06
CA ALA A 3 -12.78 13.20 -17.33
C ALA A 3 -11.79 13.35 -16.15
N ARG A 4 -10.82 14.27 -16.27
CA ARG A 4 -9.85 14.54 -15.21
C ARG A 4 -10.49 15.22 -14.00
N LYS A 5 -11.37 16.21 -14.24
CA LYS A 5 -12.14 16.86 -13.17
C LYS A 5 -13.12 15.90 -12.51
N THR A 6 -13.79 15.04 -13.29
CA THR A 6 -14.76 14.07 -12.76
C THR A 6 -14.07 13.08 -11.83
N ALA A 7 -12.95 12.52 -12.26
CA ALA A 7 -12.23 11.57 -11.44
C ALA A 7 -11.52 12.21 -10.23
N ASP A 8 -11.02 13.45 -10.34
CA ASP A 8 -10.51 14.20 -9.17
C ASP A 8 -11.62 14.40 -8.11
N SER A 9 -12.86 14.65 -8.54
CA SER A 9 -14.01 14.75 -7.64
C SER A 9 -14.38 13.41 -6.99
N LEU A 10 -14.28 12.30 -7.73
CA LEU A 10 -14.48 10.95 -7.20
C LEU A 10 -13.41 10.58 -6.15
N PHE A 11 -12.13 10.85 -6.45
CA PHE A 11 -11.03 10.59 -5.51
C PHE A 11 -11.14 11.45 -4.25
N ALA A 12 -11.46 12.75 -4.38
CA ALA A 12 -11.66 13.63 -3.25
C ALA A 12 -12.83 13.19 -2.36
N ALA A 13 -13.91 12.68 -2.97
CA ALA A 13 -15.02 12.09 -2.23
C ALA A 13 -14.58 10.83 -1.47
N LEU A 14 -13.77 9.96 -2.05
CA LEU A 14 -13.30 8.74 -1.39
C LEU A 14 -12.14 8.94 -0.40
N ALA A 15 -11.43 10.07 -0.44
CA ALA A 15 -10.28 10.33 0.43
C ALA A 15 -10.65 10.39 1.93
N ASP A 16 -11.88 10.79 2.25
CA ASP A 16 -12.39 10.88 3.62
C ASP A 16 -12.86 9.52 4.15
N ALA A 17 -12.41 9.17 5.35
CA ALA A 17 -12.69 7.87 5.96
C ALA A 17 -14.18 7.67 6.31
N CYS A 18 -14.88 8.74 6.71
CA CYS A 18 -16.30 8.67 7.03
C CYS A 18 -17.13 8.42 5.77
N ARG A 19 -16.78 9.06 4.65
CA ARG A 19 -17.43 8.81 3.34
C ARG A 19 -17.28 7.37 2.86
N ARG A 20 -16.11 6.74 3.07
CA ARG A 20 -15.91 5.32 2.75
C ARG A 20 -16.78 4.39 3.61
N GLN A 21 -16.91 4.70 4.91
CA GLN A 21 -17.78 3.93 5.80
C GLN A 21 -19.26 4.06 5.43
N LEU A 22 -19.72 5.27 5.11
CA LEU A 22 -21.08 5.49 4.59
C LEU A 22 -21.36 4.65 3.34
N LEU A 23 -20.44 4.60 2.38
CA LEU A 23 -20.61 3.78 1.17
C LEU A 23 -20.67 2.28 1.45
N ALA A 24 -19.94 1.80 2.46
CA ALA A 24 -20.02 0.41 2.88
C ALA A 24 -21.41 0.08 3.47
N LEU A 25 -21.93 0.94 4.34
CA LEU A 25 -23.27 0.79 4.94
C LEU A 25 -24.38 0.85 3.89
N LEU A 26 -24.27 1.78 2.94
CA LEU A 26 -25.23 1.94 1.84
C LEU A 26 -25.15 0.82 0.78
N GLY A 27 -24.06 0.05 0.78
CA GLY A 27 -23.95 -1.16 -0.04
C GLY A 27 -24.82 -2.32 0.46
N ALA A 28 -25.21 -2.30 1.75
CA ALA A 28 -26.08 -3.32 2.34
C ALA A 28 -27.58 -3.05 2.15
N GLY A 29 -27.95 -1.82 1.77
CA GLY A 29 -29.34 -1.41 1.55
C GLY A 29 -29.54 0.09 1.66
N ALA A 30 -30.70 0.57 1.24
CA ALA A 30 -31.06 1.99 1.35
C ALA A 30 -31.30 2.38 2.83
N GLN A 31 -30.75 3.51 3.27
CA GLN A 31 -30.84 3.98 4.65
C GLN A 31 -31.07 5.48 4.76
N SER A 32 -31.71 5.93 5.85
CA SER A 32 -31.91 7.36 6.12
C SER A 32 -30.72 7.99 6.84
N ALA A 33 -30.53 9.31 6.67
CA ALA A 33 -29.45 10.04 7.35
C ALA A 33 -29.46 9.90 8.90
N PRO A 34 -30.62 9.88 9.59
CA PRO A 34 -30.68 9.57 11.02
C PRO A 34 -30.24 8.14 11.39
N ALA A 35 -30.48 7.15 10.54
CA ALA A 35 -30.00 5.78 10.77
C ALA A 35 -28.47 5.71 10.68
N LEU A 36 -27.91 6.26 9.60
CA LEU A 36 -26.46 6.33 9.37
C LEU A 36 -25.73 7.12 10.46
N ALA A 37 -26.32 8.22 10.95
CA ALA A 37 -25.76 9.01 12.05
C ALA A 37 -25.62 8.22 13.35
N ARG A 38 -26.61 7.37 13.66
CA ARG A 38 -26.55 6.48 14.84
C ARG A 38 -25.48 5.40 14.68
N GLU A 39 -25.39 4.80 13.51
CA GLU A 39 -24.45 3.71 13.24
C GLU A 39 -22.98 4.18 13.24
N LEU A 40 -22.72 5.37 12.72
CA LEU A 40 -21.38 5.96 12.67
C LEU A 40 -21.04 6.82 13.91
N ASN A 41 -21.97 6.99 14.84
CA ASN A 41 -21.83 7.82 16.04
C ASN A 41 -21.37 9.26 15.74
N ILE A 42 -22.01 9.91 14.75
CA ILE A 42 -21.73 11.29 14.34
C ILE A 42 -23.02 12.09 14.17
N SER A 43 -22.90 13.42 14.05
CA SER A 43 -24.07 14.27 13.90
C SER A 43 -24.77 14.06 12.55
N ARG A 44 -26.11 14.20 12.54
CA ARG A 44 -26.91 14.18 11.30
C ARG A 44 -26.42 15.22 10.29
N ALA A 45 -26.01 16.41 10.75
CA ALA A 45 -25.49 17.45 9.88
C ALA A 45 -24.17 17.02 9.20
N SER A 46 -23.30 16.31 9.93
CA SER A 46 -22.07 15.74 9.35
C SER A 46 -22.39 14.68 8.30
N VAL A 47 -23.32 13.76 8.60
CA VAL A 47 -23.77 12.74 7.64
C VAL A 47 -24.33 13.38 6.36
N LEU A 48 -25.19 14.38 6.49
CA LEU A 48 -25.78 15.07 5.33
C LEU A 48 -24.72 15.79 4.49
N SER A 49 -23.71 16.41 5.12
CA SER A 49 -22.57 17.01 4.43
C SER A 49 -21.78 15.98 3.63
N HIS A 50 -21.47 14.82 4.23
CA HIS A 50 -20.77 13.73 3.57
C HIS A 50 -21.59 13.09 2.44
N LEU A 51 -22.90 12.88 2.64
CA LEU A 51 -23.82 12.37 1.61
C LEU A 51 -23.98 13.35 0.46
N GLY A 52 -23.97 14.66 0.72
CA GLY A 52 -23.95 15.70 -0.32
C GLY A 52 -22.72 15.58 -1.22
N ALA A 53 -21.53 15.49 -0.62
CA ALA A 53 -20.29 15.29 -1.38
C ALA A 53 -20.26 13.97 -2.16
N LEU A 54 -20.81 12.89 -1.60
CA LEU A 54 -20.94 11.60 -2.29
C LEU A 54 -21.94 11.68 -3.45
N ASN A 55 -23.05 12.41 -3.29
CA ASN A 55 -24.06 12.57 -4.32
C ASN A 55 -23.54 13.43 -5.49
N GLU A 56 -22.85 14.53 -5.18
CA GLU A 56 -22.17 15.37 -6.18
C GLU A 56 -21.14 14.59 -6.99
N ALA A 57 -20.40 13.70 -6.32
CA ALA A 57 -19.46 12.78 -6.96
C ALA A 57 -20.14 11.55 -7.59
N GLY A 58 -21.48 11.43 -7.56
CA GLY A 58 -22.22 10.38 -8.24
C GLY A 58 -22.15 8.98 -7.61
N TRP A 59 -21.81 8.89 -6.32
CA TRP A 59 -21.70 7.63 -5.58
C TRP A 59 -23.00 7.12 -4.99
N VAL A 60 -23.93 8.02 -4.68
CA VAL A 60 -25.19 7.70 -4.00
C VAL A 60 -26.38 8.22 -4.79
N ASP A 61 -27.49 7.52 -4.68
CA ASP A 61 -28.80 7.99 -5.11
C ASP A 61 -29.64 8.31 -3.89
N VAL A 62 -30.60 9.22 -4.07
CA VAL A 62 -31.56 9.61 -3.02
C VAL A 62 -32.98 9.45 -3.53
N VAL A 63 -33.80 8.73 -2.77
CA VAL A 63 -35.22 8.52 -3.03
C VAL A 63 -35.98 8.95 -1.79
N HIS A 64 -37.14 9.58 -1.96
CA HIS A 64 -38.01 9.90 -0.84
C HIS A 64 -39.07 8.81 -0.72
N ASP A 65 -39.27 8.30 0.49
CA ASP A 65 -40.35 7.36 0.76
C ASP A 65 -41.72 8.06 0.80
N ASP A 66 -42.80 7.29 0.97
CA ASP A 66 -44.18 7.80 1.04
C ASP A 66 -44.41 8.77 2.21
N SER A 67 -43.54 8.76 3.22
CA SER A 67 -43.57 9.68 4.36
C SER A 67 -42.79 10.98 4.13
N GLY A 68 -42.07 11.07 2.99
CA GLY A 68 -41.19 12.19 2.66
C GLY A 68 -39.79 12.09 3.28
N GLU A 69 -39.42 10.95 3.88
CA GLU A 69 -38.06 10.73 4.40
C GLU A 69 -37.10 10.37 3.25
N ALA A 70 -35.95 11.06 3.21
CA ALA A 70 -34.90 10.79 2.24
C ALA A 70 -34.11 9.52 2.61
N LEU A 71 -34.21 8.51 1.74
CA LEU A 71 -33.44 7.27 1.77
C LEU A 71 -32.31 7.35 0.75
N TYR A 72 -31.10 7.07 1.21
CA TYR A 72 -29.89 7.06 0.39
C TYR A 72 -29.51 5.64 0.09
N SER A 73 -29.02 5.35 -1.11
CA SER A 73 -28.48 4.06 -1.51
C SER A 73 -27.20 4.22 -2.31
N LYS A 74 -26.33 3.22 -2.29
CA LYS A 74 -25.16 3.22 -3.18
C LYS A 74 -25.63 2.99 -4.61
N ARG A 75 -25.21 3.85 -5.53
CA ARG A 75 -25.54 3.70 -6.96
C ARG A 75 -24.85 2.43 -7.50
N ALA A 76 -25.63 1.55 -8.14
CA ALA A 76 -25.17 0.22 -8.58
C ALA A 76 -23.95 0.27 -9.53
N HIS A 77 -23.81 1.35 -10.30
CA HIS A 77 -22.71 1.54 -11.24
C HIS A 77 -21.62 2.51 -10.75
N ALA A 78 -21.69 3.01 -9.51
CA ALA A 78 -20.73 3.98 -9.02
C ALA A 78 -19.29 3.44 -9.03
N GLU A 79 -19.09 2.18 -8.66
CA GLU A 79 -17.76 1.55 -8.71
C GLU A 79 -17.31 1.31 -10.15
N ALA A 80 -18.18 0.78 -11.01
CA ALA A 80 -17.85 0.57 -12.42
C ALA A 80 -17.52 1.89 -13.14
N GLN A 81 -18.25 2.96 -12.83
CA GLN A 81 -17.99 4.31 -13.34
C GLN A 81 -16.68 4.86 -12.75
N PHE A 82 -16.42 4.68 -11.46
CA PHE A 82 -15.14 5.04 -10.84
C PHE A 82 -13.97 4.32 -11.49
N PHE A 83 -14.08 3.01 -11.74
CA PHE A 83 -13.06 2.24 -12.45
C PHE A 83 -12.92 2.72 -13.90
N ALA A 84 -14.02 2.95 -14.62
CA ALA A 84 -13.99 3.48 -15.98
C ALA A 84 -13.35 4.87 -16.05
N GLU A 85 -13.59 5.73 -15.05
CA GLU A 85 -12.98 7.05 -14.96
C GLU A 85 -11.51 6.99 -14.50
N CYS A 86 -11.14 6.03 -13.64
CA CYS A 86 -9.74 5.72 -13.33
C CYS A 86 -8.98 5.25 -14.57
N VAL A 87 -9.62 4.43 -15.41
CA VAL A 87 -9.11 4.00 -16.71
C VAL A 87 -9.04 5.17 -17.68
N ALA A 88 -10.07 6.02 -17.77
CA ALA A 88 -10.08 7.20 -18.63
C ALA A 88 -9.11 8.30 -18.16
N LEU A 89 -8.77 8.31 -16.88
CA LEU A 89 -7.72 9.13 -16.28
C LEU A 89 -6.33 8.63 -16.60
N GLN A 90 -6.17 7.36 -16.99
CA GLN A 90 -4.93 6.98 -17.65
C GLN A 90 -4.86 7.92 -18.85
N THR A 91 -3.97 8.92 -18.79
CA THR A 91 -3.43 9.45 -20.03
C THR A 91 -2.92 8.19 -20.70
N PRO A 92 -3.48 7.75 -21.85
CA PRO A 92 -2.79 6.72 -22.58
C PRO A 92 -1.37 7.25 -22.70
N ALA A 93 -0.39 6.46 -22.25
CA ALA A 93 0.96 6.68 -22.69
C ALA A 93 0.87 6.91 -24.20
N SER A 94 1.56 7.93 -24.73
CA SER A 94 1.46 8.28 -26.15
C SER A 94 1.40 7.01 -27.00
N PRO A 95 0.48 6.89 -27.98
CA PRO A 95 0.17 5.64 -28.70
C PRO A 95 1.31 4.99 -29.51
N GLU A 96 2.56 5.40 -29.34
CA GLU A 96 3.71 4.82 -30.06
C GLU A 96 4.31 3.58 -29.38
N ALA A 97 3.91 3.22 -28.16
CA ALA A 97 4.23 1.89 -27.63
C ALA A 97 3.20 1.46 -26.59
N GLY A 98 2.27 0.57 -26.95
CA GLY A 98 1.77 -0.36 -25.94
C GLY A 98 2.97 -0.96 -25.22
N ASP A 99 2.92 -1.05 -23.89
CA ASP A 99 4.03 -1.64 -23.14
C ASP A 99 4.23 -3.07 -23.66
N VAL A 100 5.49 -3.50 -23.78
CA VAL A 100 5.87 -4.88 -24.10
C VAL A 100 5.06 -5.89 -23.27
N LEU A 101 4.69 -5.52 -22.04
CA LEU A 101 3.82 -6.32 -21.18
C LEU A 101 2.39 -6.48 -21.69
N ASP A 102 1.78 -5.45 -22.27
CA ASP A 102 0.41 -5.53 -22.78
C ASP A 102 0.38 -6.43 -24.03
N ALA A 103 1.42 -6.35 -24.87
CA ALA A 103 1.60 -7.27 -26.00
C ALA A 103 1.82 -8.72 -25.53
N GLN A 104 2.59 -8.92 -24.46
CA GLN A 104 2.79 -10.24 -23.85
C GLN A 104 1.51 -10.79 -23.23
N ALA A 105 0.73 -9.96 -22.52
CA ALA A 105 -0.55 -10.36 -21.95
C ALA A 105 -1.56 -10.73 -23.04
N ALA A 106 -1.61 -9.99 -24.15
CA ALA A 106 -2.45 -10.33 -25.29
C ALA A 106 -2.02 -11.65 -25.96
N ALA A 107 -0.72 -11.94 -26.01
CA ALA A 107 -0.21 -13.23 -26.49
C ALA A 107 -0.58 -14.37 -25.56
N TRP A 108 -0.42 -14.16 -24.25
CA TRP A 108 -0.79 -15.11 -23.21
C TRP A 108 -2.30 -15.42 -23.24
N ALA A 109 -3.15 -14.40 -23.35
CA ALA A 109 -4.61 -14.57 -23.41
C ALA A 109 -5.10 -15.37 -24.63
N ARG A 110 -4.34 -15.41 -25.73
CA ARG A 110 -4.67 -16.26 -26.88
C ARG A 110 -4.45 -17.75 -26.58
N GLU A 111 -3.47 -18.06 -25.75
CA GLU A 111 -3.14 -19.44 -25.35
C GLU A 111 -4.04 -19.92 -24.19
N TRP A 112 -4.43 -19.02 -23.28
CA TRP A 112 -5.31 -19.31 -22.15
C TRP A 112 -6.54 -18.38 -22.11
N PRO A 113 -7.54 -18.57 -23.01
CA PRO A 113 -8.68 -17.64 -23.14
C PRO A 113 -9.64 -17.61 -21.95
N THR A 114 -9.63 -18.64 -21.10
CA THR A 114 -10.49 -18.76 -19.91
C THR A 114 -9.88 -18.12 -18.66
N GLU A 115 -8.61 -17.74 -18.72
CA GLU A 115 -7.88 -17.18 -17.58
C GLU A 115 -7.89 -15.65 -17.61
N ASP A 116 -7.78 -15.02 -16.43
CA ASP A 116 -7.72 -13.56 -16.35
C ASP A 116 -6.31 -13.05 -16.68
N ALA A 117 -6.17 -12.45 -17.87
CA ALA A 117 -4.92 -11.86 -18.34
C ALA A 117 -4.40 -10.71 -17.45
N ASN A 118 -5.26 -10.07 -16.66
CA ASN A 118 -4.84 -9.03 -15.73
C ASN A 118 -4.06 -9.62 -14.55
N VAL A 119 -4.43 -10.82 -14.07
CA VAL A 119 -3.68 -11.50 -13.00
C VAL A 119 -2.26 -11.81 -13.47
N TYR A 120 -2.13 -12.33 -14.69
CA TYR A 120 -0.82 -12.55 -15.32
C TYR A 120 -0.03 -11.23 -15.46
N LEU A 121 -0.66 -10.18 -15.96
CA LEU A 121 -0.03 -8.88 -16.19
C LEU A 121 0.45 -8.24 -14.87
N ILE A 122 -0.34 -8.31 -13.80
CA ILE A 122 0.04 -7.83 -12.46
C ILE A 122 1.30 -8.55 -11.97
N GLY A 123 1.34 -9.88 -12.07
CA GLY A 123 2.52 -10.67 -11.68
C GLY A 123 3.78 -10.26 -12.45
N GLN A 124 3.68 -10.12 -13.78
CA GLN A 124 4.80 -9.69 -14.62
C GLN A 124 5.28 -8.27 -14.28
N ARG A 125 4.36 -7.34 -14.01
CA ARG A 125 4.68 -5.97 -13.60
C ARG A 125 5.43 -5.98 -12.26
N LEU A 126 4.95 -6.73 -11.27
CA LEU A 126 5.59 -6.82 -9.95
C LEU A 126 7.00 -7.40 -10.02
N LEU A 127 7.24 -8.45 -10.82
CA LEU A 127 8.58 -9.03 -10.98
C LEU A 127 9.60 -8.03 -11.54
N ARG A 128 9.20 -7.24 -12.55
CA ARG A 128 10.08 -6.22 -13.14
C ARG A 128 10.31 -5.06 -12.18
N LEU A 129 9.25 -4.58 -11.53
CA LEU A 129 9.36 -3.54 -10.51
C LEU A 129 10.27 -3.96 -9.36
N SER A 130 10.16 -5.21 -8.88
CA SER A 130 11.04 -5.77 -7.86
C SER A 130 12.50 -5.73 -8.29
N THR A 131 12.81 -5.99 -9.56
CA THR A 131 14.19 -5.91 -10.07
C THR A 131 14.74 -4.47 -10.02
N HIS A 132 13.92 -3.48 -10.39
CA HIS A 132 14.31 -2.07 -10.28
C HIS A 132 14.50 -1.63 -8.84
N ILE A 133 13.58 -2.04 -7.96
CA ILE A 133 13.62 -1.80 -6.52
C ILE A 133 14.90 -2.38 -5.90
N ASP A 134 15.21 -3.64 -6.19
CA ASP A 134 16.38 -4.32 -5.64
C ASP A 134 17.68 -3.65 -6.06
N ARG A 135 17.76 -3.19 -7.31
CA ARG A 135 18.92 -2.46 -7.83
C ARG A 135 19.08 -1.12 -7.12
N ALA A 136 18.01 -0.33 -7.03
CA ALA A 136 18.03 0.97 -6.35
C ALA A 136 18.45 0.82 -4.88
N LEU A 137 17.90 -0.17 -4.17
CA LEU A 137 18.25 -0.45 -2.79
C LEU A 137 19.72 -0.85 -2.62
N LYS A 138 20.27 -1.66 -3.54
CA LYS A 138 21.70 -2.03 -3.53
C LYS A 138 22.59 -0.83 -3.78
N GLU A 139 22.24 0.04 -4.72
CA GLU A 139 23.00 1.25 -5.04
C GLU A 139 23.00 2.24 -3.86
N ALA A 140 21.84 2.48 -3.24
CA ALA A 140 21.71 3.33 -2.05
C ALA A 140 22.46 2.77 -0.83
N ALA A 141 22.42 1.46 -0.61
CA ALA A 141 23.17 0.83 0.46
C ALA A 141 24.69 0.94 0.22
N ALA A 142 25.12 0.69 -1.02
CA ALA A 142 26.53 0.76 -1.40
C ALA A 142 27.10 2.18 -1.25
N SER A 143 26.31 3.24 -1.51
CA SER A 143 26.76 4.64 -1.34
C SER A 143 27.14 4.97 0.12
N GLN A 144 26.54 4.26 1.10
CA GLN A 144 26.85 4.39 2.52
C GLN A 144 27.74 3.26 3.06
N GLY A 145 28.28 2.41 2.19
CA GLY A 145 29.20 1.33 2.54
C GLY A 145 28.54 0.13 3.25
N VAL A 146 27.22 -0.03 3.14
CA VAL A 146 26.45 -1.16 3.71
C VAL A 146 25.85 -2.02 2.60
N LEU A 147 25.37 -3.20 2.95
CA LEU A 147 24.61 -4.09 2.05
C LEU A 147 23.11 -3.75 2.12
N SER A 148 22.35 -4.10 1.08
CA SER A 148 20.90 -3.86 1.04
C SER A 148 20.16 -4.49 2.23
N ALA A 149 20.52 -5.72 2.60
CA ALA A 149 19.95 -6.40 3.76
C ALA A 149 20.31 -5.72 5.10
N GLU A 150 21.47 -5.07 5.16
CA GLU A 150 21.90 -4.30 6.34
C GLU A 150 21.13 -3.00 6.44
N LEU A 151 20.94 -2.33 5.31
CA LEU A 151 20.12 -1.12 5.21
C LEU A 151 18.67 -1.40 5.65
N LEU A 152 18.06 -2.48 5.16
CA LEU A 152 16.71 -2.87 5.59
C LEU A 152 16.65 -3.19 7.08
N LEU A 153 17.67 -3.86 7.64
CA LEU A 153 17.72 -4.13 9.08
C LEU A 153 17.80 -2.84 9.89
N LEU A 154 18.60 -1.87 9.45
CA LEU A 154 18.65 -0.55 10.08
C LEU A 154 17.31 0.17 9.97
N ASP A 155 16.63 0.11 8.82
CA ASP A 155 15.27 0.66 8.68
C ASP A 155 14.28 0.01 9.66
N ALA A 156 14.29 -1.32 9.78
CA ALA A 156 13.44 -2.04 10.73
C ALA A 156 13.70 -1.64 12.20
N LEU A 157 14.95 -1.39 12.58
CA LEU A 157 15.31 -0.85 13.90
C LEU A 157 14.88 0.61 14.08
N LEU A 158 14.83 1.41 13.00
CA LEU A 158 14.32 2.78 13.06
C LEU A 158 12.81 2.76 13.32
N VAL A 159 12.09 1.91 12.58
CA VAL A 159 10.62 1.74 12.67
C VAL A 159 10.18 1.20 14.03
N SER A 160 11.04 0.46 14.75
CA SER A 160 10.73 0.04 16.13
C SER A 160 10.62 1.19 17.12
N GLY A 161 11.02 2.41 16.72
CA GLY A 161 10.99 3.61 17.56
C GLY A 161 12.09 3.61 18.63
N PRO A 162 12.31 4.75 19.34
CA PRO A 162 13.29 4.84 20.42
C PRO A 162 13.04 3.78 21.51
N PRO A 163 14.08 3.10 22.03
CA PRO A 163 15.52 3.35 21.84
C PRO A 163 16.16 2.70 20.59
N TYR A 164 15.37 2.36 19.58
CA TYR A 164 15.76 1.71 18.32
C TYR A 164 16.34 0.31 18.55
N THR A 165 15.62 -0.46 19.35
CA THR A 165 16.04 -1.75 19.87
C THR A 165 15.00 -2.81 19.53
N GLN A 166 15.43 -3.95 19.00
CA GLN A 166 14.54 -5.05 18.65
C GLN A 166 15.22 -6.42 18.77
N SER A 167 14.46 -7.49 19.08
CA SER A 167 15.02 -8.86 19.07
C SER A 167 15.22 -9.39 17.63
N PRO A 168 16.19 -10.28 17.38
CA PRO A 168 16.37 -10.93 16.07
C PRO A 168 15.10 -11.60 15.53
N THR A 169 14.32 -12.24 16.40
CA THR A 169 13.05 -12.89 16.04
C THR A 169 12.02 -11.87 15.56
N GLN A 170 11.91 -10.73 16.23
CA GLN A 170 10.99 -9.66 15.82
C GLN A 170 11.44 -8.97 14.52
N LEU A 171 12.74 -8.97 14.22
CA LEU A 171 13.28 -8.47 12.94
C LEU A 171 13.00 -9.39 11.74
N GLN A 172 12.61 -10.66 11.95
CA GLN A 172 12.29 -11.58 10.85
C GLN A 172 11.07 -11.15 10.04
N LYS A 173 10.01 -10.72 10.74
CA LYS A 173 8.74 -10.34 10.11
C LYS A 173 8.90 -9.21 9.07
N PRO A 174 9.51 -8.06 9.39
CA PRO A 174 9.62 -6.96 8.42
C PRO A 174 10.62 -7.24 7.29
N LEU A 175 11.61 -8.11 7.50
CA LEU A 175 12.73 -8.29 6.56
C LEU A 175 12.56 -9.47 5.59
N ALA A 176 11.59 -10.36 5.83
CA ALA A 176 11.46 -11.64 5.12
C ALA A 176 12.80 -12.42 5.06
N MET A 177 13.63 -12.28 6.10
CA MET A 177 14.95 -12.92 6.21
C MET A 177 14.87 -14.11 7.16
N THR A 178 15.70 -15.14 6.89
CA THR A 178 15.91 -16.24 7.84
C THR A 178 16.65 -15.73 9.08
N LEU A 179 16.49 -16.41 10.22
CA LEU A 179 17.18 -16.06 11.46
C LEU A 179 18.71 -16.11 11.31
N GLY A 180 19.22 -17.05 10.53
CA GLY A 180 20.64 -17.12 10.16
C GLY A 180 21.10 -15.92 9.33
N GLY A 181 20.26 -15.47 8.39
CA GLY A 181 20.49 -14.25 7.62
C GLY A 181 20.55 -13.01 8.50
N ILE A 182 19.60 -12.87 9.44
CA ILE A 182 19.60 -11.76 10.41
C ILE A 182 20.86 -11.79 11.26
N THR A 183 21.23 -12.96 11.80
CA THR A 183 22.42 -13.09 12.66
C THR A 183 23.68 -12.66 11.92
N LYS A 184 23.85 -13.05 10.65
CA LYS A 184 24.96 -12.62 9.81
C LYS A 184 24.96 -11.11 9.58
N CYS A 185 23.79 -10.54 9.31
CA CYS A 185 23.58 -9.11 9.09
C CYS A 185 23.95 -8.29 10.34
N VAL A 186 23.42 -8.68 11.51
CA VAL A 186 23.73 -8.04 12.80
C VAL A 186 25.22 -8.12 13.11
N SER A 187 25.85 -9.28 12.90
CA SER A 187 27.29 -9.43 13.17
C SER A 187 28.14 -8.48 12.32
N ARG A 188 27.79 -8.29 11.05
CA ARG A 188 28.52 -7.36 10.18
C ARG A 188 28.26 -5.90 10.55
N LEU A 189 27.01 -5.53 10.86
CA LEU A 189 26.66 -4.20 11.36
C LEU A 189 27.35 -3.87 12.70
N GLU A 190 27.51 -4.87 13.58
CA GLU A 190 28.21 -4.72 14.86
C GLU A 190 29.71 -4.50 14.64
N GLN A 191 30.33 -5.26 13.73
CA GLN A 191 31.73 -5.06 13.31
C GLN A 191 31.96 -3.66 12.72
N MET A 192 30.97 -3.11 12.03
CA MET A 192 31.00 -1.74 11.49
C MET A 192 30.71 -0.67 12.55
N GLY A 193 30.38 -1.05 13.79
CA GLY A 193 30.03 -0.13 14.86
C GLY A 193 28.67 0.58 14.65
N LEU A 194 27.78 -0.01 13.86
CA LEU A 194 26.46 0.54 13.51
C LEU A 194 25.36 0.05 14.45
N VAL A 195 25.52 -1.14 15.01
CA VAL A 195 24.62 -1.69 16.04
C VAL A 195 25.42 -2.23 17.22
N GLU A 196 24.72 -2.68 18.24
CA GLU A 196 25.27 -3.50 19.32
C GLU A 196 24.23 -4.49 19.83
N ARG A 197 24.73 -5.60 20.36
CA ARG A 197 23.92 -6.56 21.10
C ARG A 197 23.88 -6.22 22.58
N THR A 198 22.68 -6.21 23.15
CA THR A 198 22.47 -6.07 24.60
C THR A 198 21.66 -7.25 25.13
N PRO A 199 21.90 -7.73 26.35
CA PRO A 199 21.02 -8.70 26.99
C PRO A 199 19.59 -8.18 27.05
N ASP A 200 18.62 -9.06 26.82
CA ASP A 200 17.22 -8.71 27.05
C ASP A 200 16.93 -8.73 28.56
N PRO A 201 16.53 -7.60 29.19
CA PRO A 201 16.20 -7.59 30.61
C PRO A 201 14.93 -8.40 30.93
N ALA A 202 14.06 -8.66 29.94
CA ALA A 202 12.84 -9.46 30.09
C ALA A 202 13.08 -10.96 29.85
N ASP A 203 14.17 -11.32 29.19
CA ASP A 203 14.55 -12.71 28.91
C ASP A 203 16.06 -12.89 29.16
N GLY A 204 16.40 -13.59 30.24
CA GLY A 204 17.80 -13.84 30.62
C GLY A 204 18.63 -14.60 29.58
N ARG A 205 18.00 -15.17 28.53
CA ARG A 205 18.68 -15.79 27.38
C ARG A 205 18.50 -15.00 26.08
N GLY A 206 17.67 -13.97 26.10
CA GLY A 206 17.35 -13.12 24.97
C GLY A 206 18.45 -12.11 24.67
N ILE A 207 18.56 -11.76 23.39
CA ILE A 207 19.48 -10.74 22.91
C ILE A 207 18.67 -9.71 22.13
N LEU A 208 18.88 -8.44 22.45
CA LEU A 208 18.34 -7.33 21.70
C LEU A 208 19.43 -6.70 20.83
N VAL A 209 19.05 -6.22 19.66
CA VAL A 209 19.91 -5.47 18.76
C VAL A 209 19.51 -4.00 18.87
N ARG A 210 20.44 -3.13 19.24
CA ARG A 210 20.23 -1.69 19.37
C ARG A 210 20.97 -0.93 18.28
N MET A 211 20.29 0.00 17.62
CA MET A 211 20.88 0.91 16.66
C MET A 211 21.77 1.95 17.35
N LYS A 212 22.96 2.20 16.81
CA LYS A 212 23.85 3.29 17.26
C LYS A 212 23.57 4.59 16.48
N PRO A 213 23.92 5.77 17.04
CA PRO A 213 23.73 7.05 16.36
C PRO A 213 24.36 7.14 14.96
N ARG A 214 25.49 6.44 14.72
CA ARG A 214 26.13 6.39 13.40
C ARG A 214 25.26 5.69 12.35
N ALA A 215 24.53 4.65 12.72
CA ALA A 215 23.62 3.97 11.81
C ALA A 215 22.41 4.82 11.45
N ARG A 216 21.89 5.61 12.39
CA ARG A 216 20.83 6.57 12.10
C ARG A 216 21.26 7.58 11.04
N LYS A 217 22.49 8.07 11.09
CA LYS A 217 23.04 9.00 10.09
C LYS A 217 23.09 8.40 8.68
N ILE A 218 23.32 7.09 8.55
CA ILE A 218 23.27 6.39 7.25
C ILE A 218 21.88 6.51 6.63
N LEU A 219 20.82 6.25 7.41
CA LEU A 219 19.43 6.38 6.95
C LEU A 219 19.09 7.85 6.60
N GLU A 220 19.52 8.80 7.44
CA GLU A 220 19.31 10.24 7.18
C GLU A 220 19.99 10.71 5.89
N ASN A 221 21.20 10.22 5.59
CA ASN A 221 21.91 10.54 4.36
C ASN A 221 21.18 9.97 3.13
N ILE A 222 20.78 8.70 3.19
CA ILE A 222 20.05 8.02 2.11
C ILE A 222 18.73 8.73 1.78
N LEU A 223 18.01 9.18 2.81
CA LEU A 223 16.78 9.98 2.64
C LEU A 223 17.08 11.35 2.02
N ARG A 224 18.15 12.02 2.46
CA ARG A 224 18.54 13.34 1.95
C ARG A 224 19.03 13.32 0.51
N GLU A 225 19.81 12.30 0.15
CA GLU A 225 20.38 12.11 -1.19
C GLU A 225 19.29 11.81 -2.24
N GLY A 226 18.04 11.57 -1.80
CA GLY A 226 16.98 11.12 -2.70
C GLY A 226 17.22 9.71 -3.23
N ALA A 227 18.30 9.03 -2.81
CA ALA A 227 18.58 7.63 -3.11
C ALA A 227 17.50 6.71 -2.53
N TYR A 228 16.84 7.15 -1.45
CA TYR A 228 15.50 6.72 -1.05
C TYR A 228 14.45 7.63 -1.72
N GLY A 229 14.19 7.46 -3.00
CA GLY A 229 13.40 8.46 -3.72
C GLY A 229 13.36 8.30 -5.22
N THR A 230 14.51 8.32 -5.88
CA THR A 230 14.53 8.57 -7.32
C THR A 230 14.34 7.30 -8.15
N ASP A 231 14.90 6.16 -7.72
CA ASP A 231 14.76 4.87 -8.44
C ASP A 231 13.82 3.87 -7.74
N TRP A 232 13.68 3.96 -6.41
CA TRP A 232 12.72 3.15 -5.62
C TRP A 232 11.30 3.72 -5.66
N VAL A 233 11.17 5.03 -5.92
CA VAL A 233 9.91 5.77 -5.85
C VAL A 233 9.59 6.28 -7.25
N ALA A 234 9.57 5.37 -8.24
CA ALA A 234 8.84 5.63 -9.48
C ALA A 234 7.41 6.12 -9.17
N SER A 235 6.85 5.65 -8.06
CA SER A 235 5.60 6.17 -7.49
C SER A 235 5.68 7.65 -7.08
N SER A 236 6.81 8.23 -6.68
CA SER A 236 6.96 9.65 -6.29
C SER A 236 6.70 10.59 -7.45
N HIS A 237 6.98 10.13 -8.68
CA HIS A 237 6.63 10.83 -9.91
C HIS A 237 5.14 10.73 -10.24
N MET A 238 4.39 9.88 -9.55
CA MET A 238 2.93 9.85 -9.66
C MET A 238 2.31 10.96 -8.81
N PRO A 239 1.15 11.52 -9.20
CA PRO A 239 0.35 12.38 -8.34
C PRO A 239 0.04 11.74 -6.97
N PRO A 240 -0.06 12.51 -5.87
CA PRO A 240 -0.34 12.00 -4.53
C PRO A 240 -1.55 11.06 -4.46
N GLU A 241 -2.60 11.36 -5.21
CA GLU A 241 -3.85 10.60 -5.25
C GLU A 241 -3.63 9.20 -5.83
N ARG A 242 -2.82 9.10 -6.90
CA ARG A 242 -2.46 7.82 -7.52
C ARG A 242 -1.56 6.99 -6.63
N ARG A 243 -0.62 7.62 -5.91
CA ARG A 243 0.20 6.91 -4.93
C ARG A 243 -0.65 6.32 -3.81
N ALA A 244 -1.62 7.08 -3.30
CA ALA A 244 -2.53 6.61 -2.28
C ALA A 244 -3.37 5.43 -2.77
N ALA A 245 -3.94 5.53 -3.98
CA ALA A 245 -4.70 4.43 -4.59
C ALA A 245 -3.84 3.18 -4.78
N LEU A 246 -2.63 3.31 -5.35
CA LEU A 246 -1.69 2.20 -5.53
C LEU A 246 -1.32 1.55 -4.19
N SER A 247 -1.07 2.35 -3.15
CA SER A 247 -0.77 1.83 -1.81
C SER A 247 -1.91 0.99 -1.23
N ILE A 248 -3.18 1.35 -1.49
CA ILE A 248 -4.34 0.59 -1.03
C ILE A 248 -4.43 -0.73 -1.78
N LEU A 249 -4.30 -0.71 -3.11
CA LEU A 249 -4.40 -1.91 -3.95
C LEU A 249 -3.25 -2.90 -3.66
N LEU A 250 -2.03 -2.40 -3.47
CA LEU A 250 -0.88 -3.23 -3.09
C LEU A 250 -1.06 -3.83 -1.70
N ARG A 251 -1.63 -3.09 -0.74
CA ARG A 251 -1.95 -3.63 0.58
C ARG A 251 -2.95 -4.77 0.48
N GLU A 252 -4.01 -4.61 -0.29
CA GLU A 252 -5.00 -5.68 -0.50
C GLU A 252 -4.34 -6.93 -1.09
N LEU A 253 -3.58 -6.76 -2.18
CA LEU A 253 -2.85 -7.86 -2.82
C LEU A 253 -1.87 -8.55 -1.86
N GLN A 254 -1.13 -7.78 -1.07
CA GLN A 254 -0.20 -8.30 -0.07
C GLN A 254 -0.91 -9.15 0.98
N LEU A 255 -2.04 -8.67 1.53
CA LEU A 255 -2.79 -9.40 2.55
C LEU A 255 -3.32 -10.74 2.02
N TYR A 256 -3.78 -10.79 0.77
CA TYR A 256 -4.16 -12.05 0.13
C TYR A 256 -2.96 -12.99 -0.07
N ALA A 257 -1.81 -12.46 -0.49
CA ALA A 257 -0.59 -13.25 -0.67
C ALA A 257 -0.07 -13.83 0.66
N ASP A 258 -0.07 -13.04 1.73
CA ASP A 258 0.33 -13.47 3.07
C ASP A 258 -0.58 -14.58 3.61
N ALA A 259 -1.90 -14.43 3.44
CA ALA A 259 -2.88 -15.44 3.83
C ALA A 259 -2.68 -16.76 3.05
N GLU A 260 -2.41 -16.68 1.75
CA GLU A 260 -2.13 -17.84 0.91
C GLU A 260 -0.82 -18.54 1.29
N ALA A 261 0.24 -17.78 1.61
CA ALA A 261 1.50 -18.34 2.06
C ALA A 261 1.38 -19.05 3.42
N ALA A 262 0.56 -18.52 4.32
CA ALA A 262 0.25 -19.17 5.59
C ALA A 262 -0.46 -20.50 5.37
N ARG A 263 -1.53 -20.54 4.55
CA ARG A 263 -2.26 -21.78 4.22
C ARG A 263 -1.35 -22.87 3.67
N ARG A 264 -0.46 -22.53 2.73
CA ARG A 264 0.49 -23.48 2.14
C ARG A 264 1.53 -24.00 3.13
N SER A 265 1.85 -23.21 4.16
CA SER A 265 2.78 -23.63 5.21
C SER A 265 2.12 -24.60 6.17
N ASP A 266 0.86 -24.36 6.52
CA ASP A 266 0.04 -25.25 7.37
C ASP A 266 -0.25 -26.59 6.69
N GLU A 267 -0.48 -26.61 5.37
CA GLU A 267 -0.67 -27.85 4.59
C GLU A 267 0.60 -28.72 4.49
N ARG A 268 1.78 -28.14 4.74
CA ARG A 268 3.08 -28.82 4.66
C ARG A 268 3.62 -29.27 6.02
N ALA A 269 2.98 -28.86 7.12
CA ALA A 269 3.35 -29.17 8.49
C ALA A 269 2.62 -30.43 9.01
#